data_AF-A0AAD3HN51-F1
#
_entry.id   AF-A0AAD3HN51-F1
#
_cell.length_a   1.000
_cell.length_b   1.000
_cell.length_c   1.000
_cell.angle_alpha   90.00
_cell.angle_beta   90.00
_cell.angle_gamma   90.00
#
_symmetry.space_group_name_H-M   'P 1'
#
loop_
_entity.id
_entity.type
_entity.pdbx_description
1 polymer ?
#
loop_
_entity_poly.entity_id
_entity_poly.type
_entity_poly.pdbx_seq_one_letter_code
_entity_poly.pdbx_strand_id
1 'polypeptide(L)'
;MHALLAALTARRDAASPAVAELLAALEQAGPELTEMDVQISSFGGVGSTQLSNHLNAYGITTNLLTDADNLRHCPRPPVYDNTNTASTSGSSGSSHVRRPRHVVYLYGDPLAAVASHYRRGHACHQAQKTCGQPSCLSPATFPPSFEEYVSRGEDLFGLEAHFHNWLTARLEYPLVMLRYERMFEPGVASRLFQLLAGHKLCAPQLQRMTREFVASHRPRRSQVPAEYYRRMYGSLLAEMDRLPPLLIRGAGASAPITEADTQPP
;
A
#
# COMPACT_ATOMS: atom_id res chain seq x y z
N MET A 1 -17.37 4.52 -0.63
CA MET A 1 -17.77 5.63 0.26
C MET A 1 -16.61 6.52 0.69
N HIS A 2 -15.51 5.95 1.19
CA HIS A 2 -14.28 6.67 1.54
C HIS A 2 -13.79 7.66 0.45
N ALA A 3 -13.84 7.27 -0.84
CA ALA A 3 -13.45 8.17 -1.92
C ALA A 3 -14.34 9.42 -2.06
N LEU A 4 -15.65 9.32 -1.79
CA LEU A 4 -16.53 10.48 -1.77
C LEU A 4 -16.20 11.36 -0.57
N LEU A 5 -16.03 10.77 0.62
CA LEU A 5 -15.64 11.50 1.81
C LEU A 5 -14.34 12.29 1.56
N ALA A 6 -13.30 11.63 1.06
CA ALA A 6 -12.03 12.28 0.73
C ALA A 6 -12.18 13.41 -0.31
N ALA A 7 -12.99 13.18 -1.36
CA ALA A 7 -13.26 14.21 -2.37
C ALA A 7 -14.04 15.40 -1.81
N LEU A 8 -14.99 15.18 -0.90
CA LEU A 8 -15.74 16.24 -0.22
C LEU A 8 -14.86 17.00 0.78
N THR A 9 -14.02 16.29 1.54
CA THR A 9 -13.06 16.89 2.48
C THR A 9 -12.03 17.76 1.77
N ALA A 10 -11.49 17.31 0.62
CA ALA A 10 -10.58 18.10 -0.20
C ALA A 10 -11.22 19.39 -0.76
N ARG A 11 -12.57 19.46 -0.75
CA ARG A 11 -13.35 20.63 -1.18
C ARG A 11 -13.99 21.38 -0.02
N ARG A 12 -13.66 21.03 1.23
CA ARG A 12 -14.22 21.67 2.43
C ARG A 12 -13.98 23.19 2.43
N ASP A 13 -12.80 23.61 1.99
CA ASP A 13 -12.41 25.02 1.93
C ASP A 13 -13.03 25.77 0.72
N ALA A 14 -13.64 25.05 -0.23
CA ALA A 14 -14.40 25.64 -1.33
C ALA A 14 -15.86 26.00 -0.95
N ALA A 15 -16.22 25.84 0.33
CA ALA A 15 -17.33 26.52 1.03
C ALA A 15 -18.73 26.49 0.37
N SER A 16 -19.18 25.35 -0.14
CA SER A 16 -20.62 25.16 -0.40
C SER A 16 -21.29 24.61 0.86
N PRO A 17 -22.36 25.24 1.39
CA PRO A 17 -23.17 24.71 2.49
C PRO A 17 -23.63 23.26 2.24
N ALA A 18 -23.90 22.90 0.99
CA ALA A 18 -24.29 21.54 0.60
C ALA A 18 -23.17 20.50 0.85
N VAL A 19 -21.89 20.88 0.70
CA VAL A 19 -20.75 19.99 1.00
C VAL A 19 -20.64 19.78 2.50
N ALA A 20 -20.86 20.82 3.31
CA ALA A 20 -20.84 20.71 4.76
C ALA A 20 -22.00 19.84 5.29
N GLU A 21 -23.21 20.03 4.75
CA GLU A 21 -24.38 19.19 5.09
C GLU A 21 -24.15 17.72 4.72
N LEU A 22 -23.59 17.45 3.54
CA LEU A 22 -23.30 16.09 3.11
C LEU A 22 -22.21 15.43 3.98
N LEU A 23 -21.17 16.18 4.37
CA LEU A 23 -20.15 15.69 5.31
C LEU A 23 -20.78 15.36 6.67
N ALA A 24 -21.62 16.24 7.21
CA ALA A 24 -22.31 16.02 8.47
C ALA A 24 -23.26 14.79 8.40
N ALA A 25 -23.97 14.62 7.29
CA ALA A 25 -24.83 13.47 7.07
C ALA A 25 -24.03 12.15 7.00
N LEU A 26 -22.86 12.16 6.34
CA LEU A 26 -21.98 10.99 6.28
C LEU A 26 -21.39 10.65 7.65
N GLU A 27 -21.04 11.65 8.46
CA GLU A 27 -20.58 11.45 9.84
C GLU A 27 -21.69 10.88 10.74
N GLN A 28 -22.92 11.39 10.62
CA GLN A 28 -24.10 10.91 11.36
C GLN A 28 -24.51 9.50 10.95
N ALA A 29 -24.34 9.13 9.68
CA ALA A 29 -24.67 7.80 9.18
C ALA A 29 -23.71 6.70 9.70
N GLY A 30 -22.66 7.09 10.43
CA GLY A 30 -21.88 6.20 11.29
C GLY A 30 -20.49 5.85 10.76
N PRO A 31 -19.68 5.19 11.60
CA PRO A 31 -18.29 4.83 11.27
C PRO A 31 -18.20 3.91 10.06
N GLU A 32 -19.20 3.07 9.79
CA GLU A 32 -19.15 2.12 8.67
C GLU A 32 -19.04 2.78 7.29
N LEU A 33 -19.46 4.05 7.16
CA LEU A 33 -19.38 4.81 5.91
C LEU A 33 -18.14 5.70 5.81
N THR A 34 -17.45 5.92 6.93
CA THR A 34 -16.34 6.87 7.05
C THR A 34 -15.00 6.19 7.37
N GLU A 35 -15.03 4.99 7.95
CA GLU A 35 -13.83 4.19 8.24
C GLU A 35 -13.30 3.48 6.99
N MET A 36 -11.98 3.54 6.85
CA MET A 36 -11.25 2.76 5.87
C MET A 36 -10.98 1.37 6.45
N ASP A 37 -11.37 0.31 5.74
CA ASP A 37 -11.06 -1.06 6.16
C ASP A 37 -9.56 -1.34 6.02
N VAL A 38 -8.98 -1.00 4.87
CA VAL A 38 -7.60 -1.38 4.54
C VAL A 38 -6.84 -0.21 3.91
N GLN A 39 -5.78 0.25 4.57
CA GLN A 39 -4.76 1.05 3.89
C GLN A 39 -3.78 0.14 3.15
N ILE A 40 -3.48 0.46 1.89
CA ILE A 40 -2.43 -0.19 1.12
C ILE A 40 -1.37 0.85 0.75
N SER A 41 -0.17 0.62 1.26
CA SER A 41 1.04 1.38 0.94
C SER A 41 2.07 0.50 0.22
N SER A 42 2.87 1.09 -0.65
CA SER A 42 3.91 0.43 -1.44
C SER A 42 4.82 1.46 -2.08
N PHE A 43 6.04 1.09 -2.46
CA PHE A 43 6.86 1.95 -3.34
C PHE A 43 6.39 2.00 -4.82
N GLY A 44 5.22 1.43 -5.12
CA GLY A 44 4.62 1.42 -6.46
C GLY A 44 5.24 0.36 -7.39
N GLY A 45 4.55 0.02 -8.48
CA GLY A 45 5.04 -0.98 -9.45
C GLY A 45 4.91 -2.45 -9.02
N VAL A 46 4.30 -2.68 -7.85
CA VAL A 46 4.14 -4.01 -7.22
C VAL A 46 2.68 -4.44 -7.06
N GLY A 47 1.79 -4.01 -7.97
CA GLY A 47 0.41 -4.50 -7.99
C GLY A 47 -0.56 -3.97 -6.93
N SER A 48 -0.23 -2.89 -6.21
CA SER A 48 -1.10 -2.33 -5.16
C SER A 48 -2.48 -1.91 -5.69
N THR A 49 -2.58 -1.43 -6.93
CA THR A 49 -3.86 -1.13 -7.59
C THR A 49 -4.70 -2.40 -7.83
N GLN A 50 -4.08 -3.52 -8.21
CA GLN A 50 -4.79 -4.78 -8.43
C GLN A 50 -5.40 -5.28 -7.12
N LEU A 51 -4.62 -5.28 -6.04
CA LEU A 51 -5.10 -5.67 -4.71
C LEU A 51 -6.22 -4.74 -4.22
N SER A 52 -6.06 -3.42 -4.39
CA SER A 52 -7.10 -2.44 -4.02
C SER A 52 -8.40 -2.69 -4.78
N ASN A 53 -8.33 -2.86 -6.11
CA ASN A 53 -9.51 -3.11 -6.94
C ASN A 53 -10.21 -4.42 -6.56
N HIS A 54 -9.44 -5.47 -6.26
CA HIS A 54 -10.00 -6.75 -5.82
C HIS A 54 -10.74 -6.63 -4.48
N LEU A 55 -10.16 -5.94 -3.50
CA LEU A 55 -10.81 -5.66 -2.22
C LEU A 55 -12.09 -4.82 -2.39
N ASN A 56 -12.02 -3.77 -3.20
CA ASN A 56 -13.15 -2.88 -3.46
C ASN A 56 -14.32 -3.62 -4.16
N ALA A 57 -14.03 -4.59 -5.04
CA ALA A 57 -15.06 -5.42 -5.68
C ALA A 57 -15.87 -6.27 -4.68
N TYR A 58 -15.32 -6.50 -3.48
CA TYR A 58 -15.95 -7.22 -2.38
C TYR A 58 -16.46 -6.29 -1.26
N GLY A 59 -16.53 -4.97 -1.51
CA GLY A 59 -17.06 -4.00 -0.53
C GLY A 59 -16.09 -3.63 0.61
N ILE A 60 -14.81 -4.01 0.48
CA ILE A 60 -13.76 -3.62 1.43
C ILE A 60 -13.17 -2.29 0.98
N THR A 61 -13.27 -1.25 1.81
CA THR A 61 -12.84 0.11 1.48
C THR A 61 -11.32 0.25 1.60
N THR A 62 -10.69 0.85 0.58
CA THR A 62 -9.27 1.16 0.57
C THR A 62 -8.98 2.66 0.45
N ASN A 63 -7.72 3.05 0.71
CA ASN A 63 -7.21 4.39 0.39
C ASN A 63 -7.27 4.67 -1.12
N LEU A 64 -7.19 5.95 -1.50
CA LEU A 64 -7.41 6.42 -2.86
C LEU A 64 -6.44 5.79 -3.87
N LEU A 65 -6.98 5.35 -5.01
CA LEU A 65 -6.16 4.80 -6.10
C LEU A 65 -5.28 5.87 -6.76
N THR A 66 -5.73 7.13 -6.73
CA THR A 66 -5.01 8.30 -7.27
C THR A 66 -3.87 8.76 -6.38
N ASP A 67 -3.76 8.22 -5.16
CA ASP A 67 -2.79 8.65 -4.14
C ASP A 67 -2.96 10.14 -3.76
N ALA A 68 -4.17 10.69 -3.92
CA ALA A 68 -4.47 12.07 -3.51
C ALA A 68 -4.52 12.25 -1.98
N ASP A 69 -4.56 11.14 -1.23
CA ASP A 69 -4.41 11.11 0.23
C ASP A 69 -2.96 10.99 0.70
N ASN A 70 -1.99 10.85 -0.24
CA ASN A 70 -0.57 10.64 0.02
C ASN A 70 -0.23 9.40 0.87
N LEU A 71 -1.14 8.42 0.98
CA LEU A 71 -0.94 7.23 1.80
C LEU A 71 -0.33 6.07 1.01
N ARG A 72 -0.54 6.02 -0.31
CA ARG A 72 -0.17 4.85 -1.13
C ARG A 72 1.33 4.71 -1.30
N HIS A 73 2.05 5.82 -1.31
CA HIS A 73 3.49 5.88 -1.58
C HIS A 73 4.27 6.59 -0.48
N CYS A 74 3.71 6.69 0.74
CA CYS A 74 4.42 7.40 1.80
C CYS A 74 5.70 6.63 2.21
N PRO A 75 6.83 7.34 2.35
CA PRO A 75 8.15 6.73 2.58
C PRO A 75 8.29 6.08 3.96
N ARG A 76 7.34 6.34 4.86
CA ARG A 76 7.31 5.84 6.24
C ARG A 76 5.87 5.54 6.63
N PRO A 77 5.62 4.52 7.48
CA PRO A 77 4.29 4.27 8.02
C PRO A 77 3.69 5.53 8.66
N PRO A 78 2.43 5.88 8.38
CA PRO A 78 1.81 7.06 8.97
C PRO A 78 1.58 6.87 10.47
N VAL A 79 1.54 7.99 11.20
CA VAL A 79 1.05 8.03 12.57
C VAL A 79 -0.44 8.34 12.52
N TYR A 80 -1.25 7.52 13.17
CA TYR A 80 -2.68 7.78 13.30
C TYR A 80 -2.98 8.32 14.70
N ASP A 81 -4.00 9.15 14.77
CA ASP A 81 -4.52 9.61 16.03
C ASP A 81 -5.28 8.46 16.72
N ASN A 82 -4.88 8.09 17.95
CA ASN A 82 -5.57 7.07 18.74
C ASN A 82 -6.82 7.62 19.46
N THR A 83 -7.08 8.92 19.34
CA THR A 83 -8.24 9.51 20.00
C THR A 83 -9.51 9.18 19.22
N ASN A 84 -10.30 8.24 19.75
CA ASN A 84 -11.69 8.02 19.32
C ASN A 84 -12.62 9.21 19.65
N THR A 85 -12.08 10.28 20.24
CA THR A 85 -12.85 11.49 20.50
C THR A 85 -13.00 12.25 19.20
N ALA A 86 -14.23 12.35 18.70
CA ALA A 86 -14.62 13.31 17.70
C ALA A 86 -14.22 14.71 18.17
N SER A 87 -13.02 15.16 17.80
CA SER A 87 -12.52 16.48 18.10
C SER A 87 -13.28 17.49 17.25
N THR A 88 -14.36 18.01 17.81
CA THR A 88 -15.03 19.23 17.37
C THR A 88 -14.26 20.44 17.91
N SER A 89 -13.07 20.72 17.40
CA SER A 89 -12.48 22.05 17.53
C SER A 89 -11.39 22.26 16.49
N GLY A 90 -11.52 23.39 15.79
CA GLY A 90 -10.66 23.81 14.72
C GLY A 90 -9.22 24.12 15.13
N SER A 91 -8.42 24.26 14.07
CA SER A 91 -7.09 24.88 14.03
C SER A 91 -5.91 23.93 14.22
N SER A 92 -5.52 23.24 13.13
CA SER A 92 -4.19 23.37 12.50
C SER A 92 -3.92 22.17 11.58
N GLY A 93 -4.04 22.36 10.26
CA GLY A 93 -3.28 21.73 9.15
C GLY A 93 -2.98 20.22 9.08
N SER A 94 -3.21 19.43 10.13
CA SER A 94 -3.00 18.00 10.17
C SER A 94 -4.33 17.34 9.85
N SER A 95 -4.45 16.83 8.62
CA SER A 95 -5.52 15.90 8.26
C SER A 95 -5.55 14.77 9.30
N HIS A 96 -6.54 14.75 10.19
CA HIS A 96 -6.74 13.66 11.13
C HIS A 96 -7.18 12.42 10.35
N VAL A 97 -6.22 11.68 9.81
CA VAL A 97 -6.49 10.40 9.16
C VAL A 97 -6.83 9.40 10.25
N ARG A 98 -8.10 8.99 10.30
CA ARG A 98 -8.53 7.90 11.19
C ARG A 98 -7.77 6.64 10.84
N ARG A 99 -7.37 5.90 11.88
CA ARG A 99 -6.67 4.63 11.72
C ARG A 99 -7.54 3.62 10.95
N PRO A 100 -7.03 2.99 9.88
CA PRO A 100 -7.73 1.90 9.22
C PRO A 100 -7.75 0.64 10.09
N ARG A 101 -8.67 -0.29 9.82
CA ARG A 101 -8.71 -1.59 10.51
C ARG A 101 -7.43 -2.37 10.28
N HIS A 102 -6.93 -2.33 9.05
CA HIS A 102 -5.68 -2.99 8.64
C HIS A 102 -4.80 -2.05 7.82
N VAL A 103 -3.48 -2.17 8.02
CA VAL A 103 -2.48 -1.54 7.16
C VAL A 103 -1.70 -2.64 6.45
N VAL A 104 -1.59 -2.54 5.13
CA VAL A 104 -0.81 -3.44 4.29
C VAL A 104 0.33 -2.66 3.66
N TYR A 105 1.54 -3.15 3.83
CA TYR A 105 2.70 -2.72 3.04
C TYR A 105 3.03 -3.79 2.00
N LEU A 106 2.71 -3.50 0.75
CA LEU A 106 2.97 -4.37 -0.38
C LEU A 106 4.35 -4.05 -0.97
N TYR A 107 5.22 -5.05 -1.00
CA TYR A 107 6.56 -4.97 -1.57
C TYR A 107 6.77 -6.09 -2.59
N GLY A 108 7.77 -5.96 -3.43
CA GLY A 108 8.06 -6.94 -4.48
C GLY A 108 9.47 -6.74 -5.01
N ASP A 109 9.80 -7.34 -6.15
CA ASP A 109 11.08 -7.13 -6.79
C ASP A 109 11.31 -5.64 -7.08
N PRO A 110 12.36 -5.02 -6.50
CA PRO A 110 12.59 -3.58 -6.58
C PRO A 110 12.96 -3.12 -7.99
N LEU A 111 13.80 -3.85 -8.73
CA LEU A 111 14.15 -3.47 -10.11
C LEU A 111 12.97 -3.67 -11.04
N ALA A 112 12.21 -4.75 -10.89
CA ALA A 112 11.02 -4.97 -11.71
C ALA A 112 9.93 -3.92 -11.42
N ALA A 113 9.88 -3.38 -10.21
CA ALA A 113 9.01 -2.26 -9.87
C ALA A 113 9.46 -0.96 -10.55
N VAL A 114 10.75 -0.63 -10.50
CA VAL A 114 11.34 0.52 -11.21
C VAL A 114 11.10 0.40 -12.72
N ALA A 115 11.40 -0.76 -13.32
CA ALA A 115 11.13 -1.04 -14.73
C ALA A 115 9.66 -0.85 -15.09
N SER A 116 8.72 -1.19 -14.18
CA SER A 116 7.30 -0.92 -14.38
C SER A 116 6.96 0.57 -14.40
N HIS A 117 7.71 1.43 -13.71
CA HIS A 117 7.50 2.88 -13.76
C HIS A 117 8.07 3.50 -15.03
N TYR A 118 9.25 3.05 -15.47
CA TYR A 118 9.83 3.44 -16.75
C TYR A 118 8.92 3.09 -17.93
N ARG A 119 8.43 1.85 -17.99
CA ARG A 119 7.52 1.40 -19.06
C ARG A 119 6.22 2.23 -19.15
N ARG A 120 5.80 2.86 -18.06
CA ARG A 120 4.59 3.70 -18.00
C ARG A 120 4.89 5.20 -18.17
N GLY A 121 6.16 5.60 -18.27
CA GLY A 121 6.56 7.00 -18.37
C GLY A 121 6.45 7.80 -17.06
N HIS A 122 6.37 7.12 -15.90
CA HIS A 122 6.10 7.76 -14.61
C HIS A 122 7.27 7.64 -13.61
N ALA A 123 8.48 7.30 -14.08
CA ALA A 123 9.63 6.99 -13.23
C ALA A 123 10.02 8.14 -12.29
N CYS A 124 10.28 9.34 -12.82
CA CYS A 124 10.65 10.51 -12.01
C CYS A 124 9.55 10.90 -11.02
N HIS A 125 8.29 10.93 -11.48
CA HIS A 125 7.13 11.26 -10.64
C HIS A 125 6.99 10.29 -9.47
N GLN A 126 7.17 9.00 -9.72
CA GLN A 126 7.11 8.00 -8.66
C GLN A 126 8.28 8.17 -7.68
N ALA A 127 9.51 8.35 -8.18
CA ALA A 127 10.68 8.53 -7.34
C ALA A 127 10.53 9.71 -6.38
N GLN A 128 9.96 10.84 -6.85
CA GLN A 128 9.63 12.00 -6.00
C GLN A 128 8.70 11.66 -4.83
N LYS A 129 7.78 10.70 -5.00
CA LYS A 129 6.89 10.28 -3.92
C LYS A 129 7.60 9.39 -2.90
N THR A 130 8.43 8.47 -3.37
CA THR A 130 8.99 7.39 -2.56
C THR A 130 10.31 7.73 -1.89
N CYS A 131 11.12 8.64 -2.45
CA CYS A 131 12.47 8.91 -1.94
C CYS A 131 12.50 9.66 -0.60
N GLY A 132 11.37 10.28 -0.20
CA GLY A 132 11.28 11.12 1.01
C GLY A 132 11.97 12.49 0.91
N GLN A 133 12.61 12.79 -0.23
CA GLN A 133 13.25 14.08 -0.52
C GLN A 133 12.93 14.56 -1.95
N PRO A 134 11.67 14.86 -2.29
CA PRO A 134 11.25 15.16 -3.67
C PRO A 134 12.02 16.31 -4.32
N SER A 135 12.50 17.29 -3.54
CA SER A 135 13.21 18.47 -4.04
C SER A 135 14.57 18.16 -4.68
N CYS A 136 15.16 16.98 -4.43
CA CYS A 136 16.43 16.59 -5.05
C CYS A 136 16.25 15.95 -6.44
N LEU A 137 15.02 15.69 -6.88
CA LEU A 137 14.71 15.02 -8.14
C LEU A 137 14.01 15.97 -9.11
N SER A 138 14.56 16.08 -10.32
CA SER A 138 13.95 16.86 -11.41
C SER A 138 13.86 16.01 -12.68
N PRO A 139 12.80 16.16 -13.51
CA PRO A 139 12.72 15.48 -14.80
C PRO A 139 13.91 15.75 -15.72
N ALA A 140 14.58 16.90 -15.58
CA ALA A 140 15.73 17.28 -16.40
C ALA A 140 17.00 16.49 -16.06
N THR A 141 17.13 16.01 -14.82
CA THR A 141 18.33 15.29 -14.34
C THR A 141 18.07 13.80 -14.11
N PHE A 142 16.79 13.39 -14.10
CA PHE A 142 16.39 12.00 -13.91
C PHE A 142 16.77 11.14 -15.12
N PRO A 143 17.25 9.89 -14.93
CA PRO A 143 17.66 9.05 -16.05
C PRO A 143 16.47 8.80 -16.99
N PRO A 144 16.61 9.08 -18.30
CA PRO A 144 15.52 8.96 -19.28
C PRO A 144 15.11 7.51 -19.56
N SER A 145 15.99 6.53 -19.30
CA SER A 145 15.73 5.11 -19.51
C SER A 145 16.03 4.27 -18.28
N PHE A 146 15.47 3.05 -18.26
CA PHE A 146 15.72 2.09 -17.20
C PHE A 146 17.17 1.61 -17.20
N GLU A 147 17.73 1.40 -18.39
CA GLU A 147 19.12 0.99 -18.61
C GLU A 147 20.09 2.05 -18.07
N GLU A 148 19.81 3.33 -18.31
CA GLU A 148 20.64 4.42 -17.81
C GLU A 148 20.54 4.51 -16.28
N TYR A 149 19.35 4.40 -15.70
CA TYR A 149 19.14 4.35 -14.25
C TYR A 149 19.98 3.25 -13.60
N VAL A 150 19.90 2.03 -14.11
CA VAL A 150 20.70 0.90 -13.62
C VAL A 150 22.19 1.13 -13.83
N SER A 151 22.60 1.78 -14.93
CA SER A 151 24.02 2.06 -15.19
C SER A 151 24.62 3.06 -14.21
N ARG A 152 23.82 4.00 -13.70
CA ARG A 152 24.26 4.98 -12.69
C ARG A 152 24.44 4.34 -11.32
N GLY A 153 23.63 3.33 -10.99
CA GLY A 153 23.75 2.63 -9.71
C GLY A 153 23.20 3.40 -8.50
N GLU A 154 22.49 4.49 -8.72
CA GLU A 154 21.98 5.38 -7.67
C GLU A 154 20.52 5.04 -7.29
N ASP A 155 20.23 4.86 -6.00
CA ASP A 155 18.84 4.67 -5.51
C ASP A 155 18.06 6.00 -5.49
N LEU A 156 17.73 6.51 -6.69
CA LEU A 156 16.91 7.73 -6.82
C LEU A 156 15.46 7.53 -6.36
N PHE A 157 14.98 6.29 -6.26
CA PHE A 157 13.62 5.99 -5.79
C PHE A 157 13.55 5.92 -4.26
N GLY A 158 14.69 5.82 -3.58
CA GLY A 158 14.83 5.54 -2.16
C GLY A 158 14.20 4.21 -1.75
N LEU A 159 14.20 3.18 -2.61
CA LEU A 159 13.47 1.93 -2.35
C LEU A 159 14.01 1.17 -1.14
N GLU A 160 15.33 1.21 -0.92
CA GLU A 160 15.95 0.55 0.23
C GLU A 160 15.48 1.20 1.53
N ALA A 161 15.67 2.52 1.64
CA ALA A 161 15.21 3.29 2.80
C ALA A 161 13.68 3.18 3.00
N HIS A 162 12.90 3.23 1.92
CA HIS A 162 11.45 3.06 1.97
C HIS A 162 11.06 1.70 2.54
N PHE A 163 11.67 0.62 2.05
CA PHE A 163 11.43 -0.73 2.58
C PHE A 163 11.82 -0.85 4.05
N HIS A 164 13.02 -0.40 4.43
CA HIS A 164 13.50 -0.50 5.81
C HIS A 164 12.69 0.35 6.78
N ASN A 165 12.24 1.54 6.37
CA ASN A 165 11.36 2.38 7.20
C ASN A 165 10.08 1.62 7.57
N TRP A 166 9.46 0.95 6.61
CA TRP A 166 8.26 0.14 6.85
C TRP A 166 8.55 -1.16 7.60
N LEU A 167 9.68 -1.81 7.32
CA LEU A 167 10.09 -3.07 7.95
C LEU A 167 10.55 -2.91 9.40
N THR A 168 11.05 -1.74 9.80
CA THR A 168 11.68 -1.57 11.13
C THR A 168 10.93 -0.61 12.05
N ALA A 169 10.01 0.22 11.52
CA ALA A 169 9.23 1.15 12.33
C ALA A 169 8.53 0.46 13.51
N ARG A 170 8.48 1.19 14.63
CA ARG A 170 7.66 0.86 15.80
C ARG A 170 6.24 1.34 15.54
N LEU A 171 5.27 0.44 15.60
CA LEU A 171 3.90 0.70 15.21
C LEU A 171 2.93 0.40 16.34
N GLU A 172 1.96 1.29 16.52
CA GLU A 172 0.84 1.12 17.45
C GLU A 172 -0.32 0.33 16.82
N TYR A 173 -0.13 -0.13 15.59
CA TYR A 173 -1.11 -0.86 14.81
C TYR A 173 -0.52 -2.09 14.12
N PRO A 174 -1.36 -3.11 13.86
CA PRO A 174 -0.96 -4.25 13.03
C PRO A 174 -0.63 -3.79 11.61
N LEU A 175 0.55 -4.17 11.14
CA LEU A 175 1.02 -4.00 9.77
C LEU A 175 1.19 -5.38 9.13
N VAL A 176 0.57 -5.58 7.98
CA VAL A 176 0.78 -6.74 7.11
C VAL A 176 1.80 -6.38 6.04
N MET A 177 3.00 -6.91 6.14
CA MET A 177 4.01 -6.89 5.08
C MET A 177 3.70 -8.02 4.10
N LEU A 178 3.41 -7.69 2.84
CA LEU A 178 2.97 -8.65 1.82
C LEU A 178 3.92 -8.67 0.62
N ARG A 179 4.42 -9.84 0.25
CA ARG A 179 5.27 -10.07 -0.93
C ARG A 179 4.40 -10.25 -2.18
N TYR A 180 4.50 -9.35 -3.15
CA TYR A 180 3.73 -9.37 -4.40
C TYR A 180 3.86 -10.69 -5.15
N GLU A 181 5.09 -11.20 -5.30
CA GLU A 181 5.38 -12.39 -6.10
C GLU A 181 4.70 -13.65 -5.52
N ARG A 182 4.37 -13.62 -4.23
CA ARG A 182 3.80 -14.73 -3.47
C ARG A 182 2.34 -14.49 -3.04
N MET A 183 1.79 -13.28 -3.23
CA MET A 183 0.43 -12.94 -2.76
C MET A 183 -0.68 -13.70 -3.48
N PHE A 184 -0.38 -14.31 -4.63
CA PHE A 184 -1.31 -15.14 -5.41
C PHE A 184 -1.25 -16.63 -5.03
N GLU A 185 -0.43 -17.02 -4.07
CA GLU A 185 -0.44 -18.40 -3.58
C GLU A 185 -1.72 -18.67 -2.79
N PRO A 186 -2.43 -19.79 -2.99
CA PRO A 186 -3.72 -20.04 -2.35
C PRO A 186 -3.71 -19.85 -0.82
N GLY A 187 -2.69 -20.38 -0.14
CA GLY A 187 -2.54 -20.24 1.31
C GLY A 187 -2.31 -18.79 1.75
N VAL A 188 -1.46 -18.06 1.04
CA VAL A 188 -1.15 -16.65 1.31
C VAL A 188 -2.38 -15.77 1.07
N ALA A 189 -3.04 -15.93 -0.08
CA ALA A 189 -4.24 -15.18 -0.44
C ALA A 189 -5.41 -15.46 0.52
N SER A 190 -5.64 -16.73 0.88
CA SER A 190 -6.70 -17.11 1.83
C SER A 190 -6.46 -16.47 3.20
N ARG A 191 -5.23 -16.53 3.71
CA ARG A 191 -4.88 -15.93 5.00
C ARG A 191 -5.00 -14.40 4.95
N LEU A 192 -4.52 -13.78 3.88
CA LEU A 192 -4.64 -12.34 3.65
C LEU A 192 -6.10 -11.90 3.70
N PHE A 193 -6.99 -12.53 2.95
CA PHE A 193 -8.39 -12.11 2.89
C PHE A 193 -9.17 -12.43 4.16
N GLN A 194 -8.84 -13.53 4.85
CA GLN A 194 -9.38 -13.78 6.19
C GLN A 194 -9.04 -12.65 7.17
N LEU A 195 -7.80 -12.13 7.10
CA LEU A 195 -7.36 -11.00 7.92
C LEU A 195 -8.06 -9.69 7.52
N LEU A 196 -8.07 -9.37 6.23
CA LEU A 196 -8.50 -8.05 5.73
C LEU A 196 -10.02 -7.89 5.60
N ALA A 197 -10.76 -8.99 5.44
CA ALA A 197 -12.17 -8.98 5.07
C ALA A 197 -13.05 -9.88 5.94
N GLY A 198 -12.48 -10.63 6.89
CA GLY A 198 -13.23 -11.58 7.72
C GLY A 198 -14.26 -10.93 8.65
N HIS A 199 -14.18 -9.62 8.88
CA HIS A 199 -15.21 -8.86 9.61
C HIS A 199 -16.46 -8.56 8.77
N LYS A 200 -16.36 -8.63 7.43
CA LYS A 200 -17.44 -8.29 6.50
C LYS A 200 -17.94 -9.48 5.69
N LEU A 201 -17.08 -10.45 5.42
CA LEU A 201 -17.36 -11.56 4.52
C LEU A 201 -17.42 -12.88 5.28
N CYS A 202 -18.40 -13.72 4.95
CA CYS A 202 -18.48 -15.08 5.47
C CYS A 202 -17.50 -16.02 4.76
N ALA A 203 -17.27 -17.21 5.32
CA ALA A 203 -16.29 -18.17 4.80
C ALA A 203 -16.48 -18.52 3.30
N PRO A 204 -17.69 -18.81 2.78
CA PRO A 204 -17.89 -19.03 1.35
C PRO A 204 -17.50 -17.83 0.46
N GLN A 205 -17.77 -16.60 0.92
CA GLN A 205 -17.40 -15.39 0.21
C GLN A 205 -15.87 -15.21 0.18
N LEU A 206 -15.20 -15.46 1.30
CA LEU A 206 -13.73 -15.42 1.39
C LEU A 206 -13.06 -16.48 0.50
N GLN A 207 -13.60 -17.69 0.44
CA GLN A 207 -13.12 -18.75 -0.46
C GLN A 207 -13.27 -18.34 -1.92
N ARG A 208 -14.41 -17.73 -2.29
CA ARG A 208 -14.61 -17.19 -3.64
C ARG A 208 -13.62 -16.07 -3.96
N MET A 209 -13.49 -15.09 -3.07
CA MET A 209 -12.55 -13.98 -3.18
C MET A 209 -11.11 -14.46 -3.38
N THR A 210 -10.71 -15.49 -2.64
CA THR A 210 -9.39 -16.14 -2.74
C THR A 210 -9.19 -16.75 -4.12
N ARG A 211 -10.11 -17.62 -4.57
CA ARG A 211 -10.00 -18.31 -5.87
C ARG A 211 -9.93 -17.33 -7.03
N GLU A 212 -10.77 -16.30 -7.03
CA GLU A 212 -10.79 -15.28 -8.08
C GLU A 212 -9.47 -14.48 -8.11
N PHE A 213 -8.91 -14.13 -6.96
CA PHE A 213 -7.64 -13.41 -6.89
C PHE A 213 -6.47 -14.24 -7.42
N VAL A 214 -6.36 -15.50 -6.95
CA VAL A 214 -5.34 -16.45 -7.39
C VAL A 214 -5.42 -16.65 -8.92
N ALA A 215 -6.62 -16.83 -9.46
CA ALA A 215 -6.85 -16.98 -10.89
C ALA A 215 -6.52 -15.71 -11.71
N SER A 216 -6.52 -14.55 -11.07
CA SER A 216 -6.15 -13.28 -11.70
C SER A 216 -4.64 -13.09 -11.87
N HIS A 217 -3.81 -13.99 -11.34
CA HIS A 217 -2.36 -13.90 -11.46
C HIS A 217 -1.93 -13.86 -12.93
N ARG A 218 -1.12 -12.86 -13.27
CA ARG A 218 -0.49 -12.71 -14.57
C ARG A 218 1.01 -12.52 -14.37
N PRO A 219 1.86 -13.12 -15.23
CA PRO A 219 3.28 -12.83 -15.22
C PRO A 219 3.54 -11.33 -15.36
N ARG A 220 4.52 -10.84 -14.60
CA ARG A 220 4.90 -9.43 -14.68
C ARG A 220 5.50 -9.13 -16.05
N ARG A 221 5.05 -8.03 -16.68
CA ARG A 221 5.60 -7.55 -17.98
C ARG A 221 6.99 -6.94 -17.85
N SER A 222 7.31 -6.41 -16.69
CA SER A 222 8.60 -5.78 -16.38
C SER A 222 9.61 -6.85 -15.98
N GLN A 223 10.12 -7.56 -16.98
CA GLN A 223 11.23 -8.50 -16.81
C GLN A 223 12.54 -7.71 -16.73
N VAL A 224 13.46 -8.16 -15.87
CA VAL A 224 14.73 -7.49 -15.62
C VAL A 224 15.87 -8.49 -15.82
N PRO A 225 16.91 -8.15 -16.60
CA PRO A 225 18.07 -9.01 -16.76
C PRO A 225 18.81 -9.25 -15.44
N ALA A 226 19.29 -10.48 -15.22
CA ALA A 226 19.92 -10.89 -13.96
C ALA A 226 21.18 -10.04 -13.64
N GLU A 227 21.89 -9.56 -14.65
CA GLU A 227 23.07 -8.72 -14.49
C GLU A 227 22.78 -7.35 -13.90
N TYR A 228 21.54 -6.85 -13.98
CA TYR A 228 21.18 -5.56 -13.39
C TYR A 228 21.15 -5.62 -11.86
N TYR A 229 20.81 -6.77 -11.28
CA TYR A 229 20.81 -6.97 -9.83
C TYR A 229 22.20 -6.91 -9.22
N ARG A 230 23.26 -7.19 -10.00
CA ARG A 230 24.65 -7.02 -9.56
C ARG A 230 25.03 -5.55 -9.42
N ARG A 231 24.31 -4.65 -10.10
CA ARG A 231 24.55 -3.20 -10.06
C ARG A 231 23.66 -2.50 -9.04
N MET A 232 22.42 -2.97 -8.89
CA MET A 232 21.43 -2.34 -8.02
C MET A 232 20.51 -3.37 -7.37
N TYR A 233 20.18 -3.13 -6.10
CA TYR A 233 19.17 -3.86 -5.33
C TYR A 233 19.32 -5.40 -5.23
N GLY A 234 20.42 -6.01 -5.68
CA GLY A 234 20.63 -7.45 -5.47
C GLY A 234 20.58 -7.83 -3.98
N SER A 235 21.23 -7.05 -3.13
CA SER A 235 21.20 -7.24 -1.67
C SER A 235 19.81 -7.00 -1.08
N LEU A 236 19.11 -5.94 -1.52
CA LEU A 236 17.75 -5.62 -1.07
C LEU A 236 16.75 -6.71 -1.46
N LEU A 237 16.84 -7.23 -2.69
CA LEU A 237 16.01 -8.34 -3.16
C LEU A 237 16.26 -9.59 -2.31
N ALA A 238 17.51 -9.95 -2.06
CA ALA A 238 17.87 -11.08 -1.22
C ALA A 238 17.42 -10.90 0.25
N GLU A 239 17.31 -9.67 0.74
CA GLU A 239 16.69 -9.38 2.04
C GLU A 239 15.18 -9.58 2.01
N MET A 240 14.49 -9.03 1.00
CA MET A 240 13.05 -9.20 0.82
C MET A 240 12.65 -10.66 0.69
N ASP A 241 13.44 -11.47 -0.02
CA ASP A 241 13.16 -12.91 -0.24
C ASP A 241 13.40 -13.78 1.02
N ARG A 242 14.09 -13.25 2.03
CA ARG A 242 14.25 -13.93 3.34
C ARG A 242 13.04 -13.74 4.26
N LEU A 243 12.15 -12.80 3.96
CA LEU A 243 10.93 -12.61 4.73
C LEU A 243 9.86 -13.62 4.30
N PRO A 244 8.96 -14.04 5.21
CA PRO A 244 7.83 -14.85 4.80
C PRO A 244 6.93 -14.04 3.86
N PRO A 245 6.20 -14.70 2.93
CA PRO A 245 5.30 -14.04 1.98
C PRO A 245 4.29 -13.07 2.60
N LEU A 246 3.88 -13.38 3.83
CA LEU A 246 2.98 -12.59 4.66
C LEU A 246 3.56 -12.52 6.06
N LEU A 247 3.98 -11.32 6.48
CA LEU A 247 4.51 -11.04 7.81
C LEU A 247 3.61 -10.03 8.52
N ILE A 248 3.21 -10.30 9.76
CA ILE A 248 2.43 -9.39 10.59
C ILE A 248 3.34 -8.76 11.65
N ARG A 249 3.34 -7.43 11.77
CA ARG A 249 4.13 -6.66 12.74
C ARG A 249 3.23 -5.72 13.57
N GLY A 250 3.75 -5.20 14.69
CA GLY A 250 3.09 -4.15 15.50
C GLY A 250 2.27 -4.68 16.68
N ALA A 251 1.57 -3.78 17.37
CA ALA A 251 0.79 -4.10 18.57
C ALA A 251 -0.28 -5.16 18.29
N GLY A 252 -0.21 -6.29 19.00
CA GLY A 252 -1.12 -7.42 18.84
C GLY A 252 -0.73 -8.45 17.76
N ALA A 253 0.46 -8.35 17.16
CA ALA A 253 0.96 -9.37 16.24
C ALA A 253 1.16 -10.71 16.99
N SER A 254 0.39 -11.73 16.61
CA SER A 254 0.72 -13.13 16.91
C SER A 254 1.95 -13.55 16.10
N ALA A 255 2.68 -14.55 16.61
CA ALA A 255 3.97 -15.00 16.08
C ALA A 255 3.97 -15.23 14.55
N PRO A 256 5.12 -15.02 13.86
CA PRO A 256 5.23 -15.22 12.42
C PRO A 256 4.89 -16.67 12.03
N ILE A 257 4.07 -16.81 10.99
CA ILE A 257 3.64 -18.09 10.42
C ILE A 257 4.74 -18.59 9.48
N THR A 258 5.18 -19.82 9.66
CA THR A 258 6.21 -20.46 8.80
C THR A 258 5.54 -21.29 7.70
N GLU A 259 6.28 -21.64 6.64
CA GLU A 259 5.76 -22.44 5.51
C GLU A 259 5.14 -23.79 5.92
N ALA A 260 5.33 -24.25 7.15
CA ALA A 260 4.69 -25.47 7.67
C ALA A 260 3.17 -25.34 7.90
N ASP A 261 2.64 -24.12 8.08
CA ASP A 261 1.22 -23.89 8.40
C ASP A 261 0.31 -23.74 7.16
N THR A 262 0.86 -23.84 5.94
CA THR A 262 0.12 -23.64 4.68
C THR A 262 -0.26 -24.94 3.97
N GLN A 263 0.07 -26.11 4.53
CA GLN A 263 -0.45 -27.37 4.00
C GLN A 263 -1.92 -27.56 4.44
N PRO A 264 -2.85 -27.79 3.50
CA PRO A 264 -4.20 -28.19 3.86
C PRO A 264 -4.17 -29.57 4.53
N PRO A 265 -5.13 -29.87 5.43
CA PRO A 265 -5.28 -31.20 6.01
C PRO A 265 -5.52 -32.28 4.95
#